data_AF-A0A2V8D649-F1
#
_entry.id   AF-A0A2V8D649-F1
#
_cell.length_a   1.000
_cell.length_b   1.000
_cell.length_c   1.000
_cell.angle_alpha   90.00
_cell.angle_beta   90.00
_cell.angle_gamma   90.00
#
_symmetry.space_group_name_H-M   'P 1'
#
loop_
_entity.id
_entity.type
_entity.pdbx_description
1 polymer ?
#
loop_
_entity_poly.entity_id
_entity_poly.type
_entity_poly.pdbx_seq_one_letter_code
_entity_poly.pdbx_strand_id
1 'polypeptide(L)'
;MSQGTRKTWISVLIASVIIVGLLAAAAIGGTVFFIYRHVNTQFTPSDNAEQQFAEARARFTGQQPLIEIRRDDEPVLHREVIPASLPAGKLDTLRVMAYDKHARKLVRVSIPFWLLRMAPSRHVSFLNDSG
;
A
#
# COMPACT_ATOMS: atom_id res chain seq x y z
N MET A 1 0.83 51.14 25.52
CA MET A 1 -0.05 49.97 25.27
C MET A 1 -0.44 49.35 26.61
N SER A 2 -1.72 49.46 26.99
CA SER A 2 -2.24 49.04 28.30
C SER A 2 -2.01 47.54 28.51
N GLN A 3 -1.71 47.13 29.75
CA GLN A 3 -1.34 45.75 30.06
C GLN A 3 -2.40 44.70 29.65
N GLY A 4 -3.68 45.09 29.60
CA GLY A 4 -4.78 44.20 29.20
C GLY A 4 -4.66 43.68 27.77
N THR A 5 -4.31 44.54 26.81
CA THR A 5 -4.20 44.15 25.40
C THR A 5 -3.07 43.14 25.17
N ARG A 6 -1.94 43.30 25.88
CA ARG A 6 -0.79 42.39 25.76
C ARG A 6 -1.11 40.96 26.23
N LYS A 7 -1.84 40.82 27.35
CA LYS A 7 -2.25 39.49 27.85
C LYS A 7 -3.21 38.79 26.89
N THR A 8 -4.14 39.53 26.27
CA THR A 8 -5.06 38.97 25.26
C THR A 8 -4.32 38.50 24.02
N TRP A 9 -3.38 39.30 23.49
CA TRP A 9 -2.59 38.91 22.30
C TRP A 9 -1.68 37.71 22.57
N ILE A 10 -1.06 37.62 23.76
CA ILE A 10 -0.28 36.44 24.15
C ILE A 10 -1.16 35.20 24.23
N SER A 11 -2.36 35.31 24.81
CA SER A 11 -3.32 34.21 24.87
C SER A 11 -3.75 33.73 23.48
N VAL A 12 -4.03 34.67 22.56
CA VAL A 12 -4.36 34.37 21.16
C VAL A 12 -3.20 33.63 20.47
N LEU A 13 -1.96 34.06 20.70
CA LEU A 13 -0.78 33.43 20.12
C LEU A 13 -0.59 31.99 20.64
N ILE A 14 -0.75 31.78 21.94
CA ILE A 14 -0.67 30.44 22.56
C ILE A 14 -1.78 29.53 22.03
N ALA A 15 -3.03 30.02 22.00
CA ALA A 15 -4.15 29.25 21.47
C ALA A 15 -3.96 28.87 20.00
N SER A 16 -3.42 29.79 19.18
CA SER A 16 -3.12 29.53 17.78
C SER A 16 -2.08 28.42 17.61
N VAL A 17 -0.98 28.47 18.37
CA VAL A 17 0.06 27.42 18.33
C VAL A 17 -0.49 26.06 18.75
N ILE A 18 -1.33 26.01 19.79
CA ILE A 18 -1.96 24.76 20.25
C ILE A 18 -2.87 24.19 19.16
N ILE A 19 -3.72 25.03 18.54
CA ILE A 19 -4.62 24.58 17.46
C ILE A 19 -3.83 24.05 16.28
N VAL A 20 -2.80 24.77 15.84
CA VAL A 20 -1.94 24.33 14.73
C VAL A 20 -1.23 23.02 15.07
N GLY A 21 -0.71 22.89 16.30
CA GLY A 21 -0.08 21.66 16.78
C GLY A 21 -1.03 20.47 16.77
N LEU A 22 -2.27 20.65 17.24
CA LEU A 22 -3.29 19.60 17.23
C LEU A 22 -3.69 19.20 15.81
N LEU A 23 -3.85 20.16 14.89
CA LEU A 23 -4.15 19.89 13.48
C LEU A 23 -3.02 19.12 12.79
N ALA A 24 -1.76 19.49 13.05
CA ALA A 24 -0.61 18.77 12.52
C ALA A 24 -0.55 17.32 13.03
N ALA A 25 -0.76 17.13 14.34
CA ALA A 25 -0.80 15.80 14.94
C ALA A 25 -1.95 14.96 14.37
N ALA A 26 -3.14 15.54 14.20
CA ALA A 26 -4.29 14.87 13.61
C ALA A 26 -4.05 14.49 12.14
N ALA A 27 -3.41 15.35 11.35
CA ALA A 27 -3.07 15.06 9.96
C ALA A 27 -2.09 13.88 9.85
N ILE A 28 -1.03 13.87 10.67
CA ILE A 28 -0.04 12.78 10.70
C ILE A 28 -0.69 11.49 11.19
N GLY A 29 -1.38 11.53 12.33
CA GLY A 29 -2.07 10.36 12.90
C GLY A 29 -3.14 9.80 11.97
N GLY A 30 -3.93 10.67 11.33
CA GLY A 30 -4.93 10.29 10.35
C GLY A 30 -4.32 9.63 9.12
N THR A 31 -3.18 10.11 8.63
CA THR A 31 -2.48 9.51 7.49
C THR A 31 -1.99 8.10 7.82
N VAL A 32 -1.33 7.91 8.97
CA VAL A 32 -0.84 6.59 9.41
C VAL A 32 -1.99 5.61 9.64
N PHE A 33 -3.06 6.06 10.33
CA PHE A 33 -4.24 5.25 10.58
C PHE A 33 -4.95 4.84 9.28
N PHE A 34 -5.06 5.77 8.32
CA PHE A 34 -5.67 5.50 7.02
C PHE A 34 -4.87 4.45 6.23
N ILE A 35 -3.54 4.52 6.26
CA ILE A 35 -2.66 3.51 5.65
C ILE A 35 -2.88 2.15 6.32
N TYR A 36 -2.82 2.09 7.67
CA TYR A 36 -2.97 0.84 8.40
C TYR A 36 -4.34 0.18 8.17
N ARG A 37 -5.41 0.98 8.12
CA ARG A 37 -6.78 0.49 7.91
C ARG A 37 -6.99 -0.18 6.56
N HIS A 38 -6.20 0.17 5.55
CA HIS A 38 -6.32 -0.40 4.20
C HIS A 38 -5.38 -1.61 3.97
N VAL A 39 -4.39 -1.81 4.84
CA VAL A 39 -3.48 -2.96 4.83
C VAL A 39 -4.11 -4.14 5.59
N ASN A 40 -4.90 -4.96 4.89
CA ASN A 40 -5.58 -6.12 5.47
C ASN A 40 -4.67 -7.36 5.48
N THR A 41 -3.79 -7.48 6.48
CA THR A 41 -3.00 -8.71 6.70
C THR A 41 -3.86 -9.75 7.41
N GLN A 42 -4.35 -10.75 6.68
CA GLN A 42 -5.12 -11.86 7.26
C GLN A 42 -4.21 -13.08 7.39
N PHE A 43 -4.13 -13.67 8.58
CA PHE A 43 -3.44 -14.95 8.81
C PHE A 43 -4.39 -16.09 8.43
N THR A 44 -4.12 -16.78 7.32
CA THR A 44 -4.83 -18.02 6.99
C THR A 44 -3.91 -19.24 7.22
N PRO A 45 -4.35 -20.27 7.96
CA PRO A 45 -3.61 -21.52 8.13
C PRO A 45 -3.24 -22.17 6.78
N SER A 46 -2.06 -22.77 6.73
CA SER A 46 -1.41 -23.36 5.54
C SER A 46 -2.29 -24.32 4.74
N ASP A 47 -3.17 -25.05 5.40
CA ASP A 47 -3.90 -26.18 4.81
C ASP A 47 -4.90 -25.72 3.74
N ASN A 48 -5.31 -24.44 3.77
CA ASN A 48 -6.21 -23.83 2.78
C ASN A 48 -5.48 -22.85 1.83
N ALA A 49 -4.15 -22.77 1.86
CA ALA A 49 -3.40 -21.81 1.04
C ALA A 49 -3.55 -22.12 -0.46
N GLU A 50 -3.36 -23.37 -0.87
CA GLU A 50 -3.45 -23.79 -2.27
C GLU A 50 -4.85 -23.51 -2.84
N GLN A 51 -5.90 -23.82 -2.08
CA GLN A 51 -7.27 -23.53 -2.47
C GLN A 51 -7.49 -22.02 -2.69
N GLN A 52 -6.99 -21.17 -1.80
CA GLN A 52 -7.11 -19.72 -1.95
C GLN A 52 -6.32 -19.16 -3.14
N PHE A 53 -5.13 -19.71 -3.42
CA PHE A 53 -4.39 -19.37 -4.65
C PHE A 53 -5.14 -19.83 -5.90
N ALA A 54 -5.75 -21.01 -5.88
CA ALA A 54 -6.57 -21.50 -6.99
C ALA A 54 -7.79 -20.59 -7.23
N GLU A 55 -8.52 -20.23 -6.18
CA GLU A 55 -9.66 -19.31 -6.25
C GLU A 55 -9.27 -17.91 -6.75
N ALA A 56 -8.12 -17.39 -6.30
CA ALA A 56 -7.62 -16.11 -6.79
C ALA A 56 -7.21 -16.16 -8.26
N ARG A 57 -6.51 -17.24 -8.67
CA ARG A 57 -6.09 -17.49 -10.06
C ARG A 57 -7.27 -17.72 -10.99
N ALA A 58 -8.35 -18.34 -10.51
CA ALA A 58 -9.54 -18.62 -11.31
C ALA A 58 -10.13 -17.36 -11.98
N ARG A 59 -9.99 -16.19 -11.35
CA ARG A 59 -10.44 -14.89 -11.90
C ARG A 59 -9.68 -14.44 -13.14
N PHE A 60 -8.49 -14.99 -13.35
CA PHE A 60 -7.60 -14.69 -14.48
C PHE A 60 -7.53 -15.85 -15.48
N THR A 61 -8.43 -16.83 -15.38
CA THR A 61 -8.47 -17.97 -16.31
C THR A 61 -8.62 -17.47 -17.75
N GLY A 62 -7.75 -17.95 -18.64
CA GLY A 62 -7.73 -17.53 -20.05
C GLY A 62 -7.06 -16.17 -20.31
N GLN A 63 -6.52 -15.50 -19.29
CA GLN A 63 -5.73 -14.28 -19.45
C GLN A 63 -4.24 -14.60 -19.35
N GLN A 64 -3.44 -14.03 -20.25
CA GLN A 64 -1.99 -14.09 -20.15
C GLN A 64 -1.51 -13.04 -19.13
N PRO A 65 -0.61 -13.41 -18.19
CA PRO A 65 -0.08 -12.45 -17.24
C PRO A 65 0.68 -11.35 -17.99
N LEU A 66 0.53 -10.09 -17.56
CA LEU A 66 1.29 -9.00 -18.17
C LEU A 66 2.77 -9.09 -17.82
N ILE A 67 3.07 -9.41 -16.56
CA ILE A 67 4.43 -9.61 -16.05
C ILE A 67 4.47 -11.01 -15.44
N GLU A 68 5.42 -11.81 -15.87
CA GLU A 68 5.67 -13.16 -15.38
C GLU A 68 7.10 -13.22 -14.84
N ILE A 69 7.27 -13.67 -13.59
CA ILE A 69 8.60 -13.94 -13.04
C ILE A 69 8.88 -15.42 -13.23
N ARG A 70 9.93 -15.73 -13.99
CA ARG A 70 10.35 -17.11 -14.24
C ARG A 70 11.25 -17.62 -13.11
N ARG A 71 11.57 -18.92 -13.13
CA ARG A 71 12.38 -19.57 -12.09
C ARG A 71 13.82 -19.06 -12.01
N ASP A 72 14.31 -18.44 -13.07
CA ASP A 72 15.60 -17.76 -13.18
C ASP A 72 15.53 -16.30 -12.71
N ASP A 73 14.43 -15.90 -12.07
CA ASP A 73 14.20 -14.54 -11.56
C ASP A 73 14.14 -13.44 -12.64
N GLU A 74 14.14 -13.83 -13.91
CA GLU A 74 14.02 -12.92 -15.04
C GLU A 74 12.54 -12.53 -15.27
N PRO A 75 12.21 -11.22 -15.24
CA PRO A 75 10.86 -10.74 -15.51
C PRO A 75 10.58 -10.76 -17.01
N VAL A 76 9.57 -11.51 -17.42
CA VAL A 76 9.05 -11.53 -18.78
C VAL A 76 7.81 -10.65 -18.88
N LEU A 77 7.85 -9.67 -19.78
CA LEU A 77 6.75 -8.74 -20.01
C LEU A 77 6.04 -9.10 -21.32
N HIS A 78 4.79 -9.53 -21.22
CA HIS A 78 3.94 -9.89 -22.36
C HIS A 78 3.19 -8.64 -22.87
N ARG A 79 3.90 -7.77 -23.61
CA ARG A 79 3.33 -6.49 -24.10
C ARG A 79 2.23 -6.70 -25.13
N GLU A 80 2.21 -7.85 -25.80
CA GLU A 80 1.22 -8.20 -26.83
C GLU A 80 -0.20 -8.29 -26.25
N VAL A 81 -0.31 -8.46 -24.93
CA VAL A 81 -1.58 -8.56 -24.21
C VAL A 81 -2.26 -7.19 -24.04
N ILE A 82 -1.54 -6.08 -24.22
CA ILE A 82 -2.11 -4.73 -24.14
C ILE A 82 -2.71 -4.35 -25.50
N PRO A 83 -4.04 -4.28 -25.65
CA PRO A 83 -4.65 -3.78 -26.88
C PRO A 83 -4.25 -2.32 -27.08
N ALA A 84 -3.78 -1.99 -28.28
CA ALA A 84 -3.30 -0.66 -28.63
C ALA A 84 -4.35 0.47 -28.44
N SER A 85 -5.64 0.11 -28.34
CA SER A 85 -6.76 1.04 -28.19
C SER A 85 -7.27 1.20 -26.76
N LEU A 86 -6.70 0.53 -25.76
CA LEU A 86 -7.15 0.72 -24.38
C LEU A 86 -6.65 2.08 -23.84
N PRO A 87 -7.56 2.96 -23.39
CA PRO A 87 -7.14 4.13 -22.64
C PRO A 87 -6.39 3.68 -21.40
N ALA A 88 -5.31 4.38 -21.05
CA ALA A 88 -4.53 4.10 -19.85
C ALA A 88 -5.45 4.22 -18.61
N GLY A 89 -5.95 3.08 -18.15
CA GLY A 89 -6.76 3.01 -16.94
C GLY A 89 -5.93 3.44 -15.74
N LYS A 90 -6.54 4.23 -14.85
CA LYS A 90 -5.88 4.62 -13.61
C LYS A 90 -5.71 3.38 -12.73
N LEU A 91 -4.46 3.14 -12.30
CA LEU A 91 -4.16 2.10 -11.32
C LEU A 91 -4.48 2.62 -9.92
N ASP A 92 -5.43 1.99 -9.23
CA ASP A 92 -5.87 2.43 -7.90
C ASP A 92 -5.23 1.63 -6.77
N THR A 93 -5.21 0.29 -6.85
CA THR A 93 -4.69 -0.58 -5.79
C THR A 93 -3.94 -1.79 -6.35
N LEU A 94 -2.76 -2.06 -5.82
CA LEU A 94 -2.02 -3.31 -6.01
C LEU A 94 -2.47 -4.33 -4.97
N ARG A 95 -2.94 -5.51 -5.41
CA ARG A 95 -3.31 -6.61 -4.53
C ARG A 95 -2.24 -7.69 -4.60
N VAL A 96 -1.58 -7.94 -3.48
CA VAL A 96 -0.52 -8.94 -3.34
C VAL A 96 -1.02 -10.09 -2.50
N MET A 97 -0.70 -11.30 -2.92
CA MET A 97 -0.92 -12.51 -2.13
C MET A 97 0.36 -13.34 -2.16
N ALA A 98 0.92 -13.62 -0.99
CA ALA A 98 2.16 -14.36 -0.82
C ALA A 98 1.99 -15.37 0.30
N TYR A 99 2.71 -16.48 0.22
CA TYR A 99 2.73 -17.50 1.28
C TYR A 99 4.10 -17.52 1.93
N ASP A 100 4.14 -17.30 3.24
CA ASP A 100 5.35 -17.37 4.04
C ASP A 100 5.48 -18.82 4.56
N LYS A 101 6.52 -19.51 4.08
CA LYS A 101 6.77 -20.92 4.39
C LYS A 101 7.21 -21.11 5.85
N HIS A 102 7.99 -20.18 6.41
CA HIS A 102 8.50 -20.27 7.79
C HIS A 102 7.40 -20.05 8.81
N ALA A 103 6.60 -19.00 8.59
CA ALA A 103 5.50 -18.67 9.49
C ALA A 103 4.21 -19.44 9.20
N ARG A 104 4.18 -20.25 8.12
CA ARG A 104 3.01 -21.03 7.66
C ARG A 104 1.75 -20.20 7.55
N LYS A 105 1.88 -19.00 6.99
CA LYS A 105 0.78 -18.03 6.85
C LYS A 105 0.66 -17.55 5.42
N LEU A 106 -0.59 -17.44 4.97
CA LEU A 106 -0.91 -16.64 3.79
C LEU A 106 -0.91 -15.17 4.17
N VAL A 107 -0.27 -14.32 3.37
CA VAL A 107 -0.25 -12.87 3.53
C VAL A 107 -0.98 -12.26 2.34
N ARG A 108 -2.01 -11.47 2.63
CA ARG A 108 -2.71 -10.65 1.63
C ARG A 108 -2.46 -9.19 1.96
N VAL A 109 -2.11 -8.40 0.94
CA VAL A 109 -1.88 -6.97 1.11
C VAL A 109 -2.57 -6.21 -0.01
N SER A 110 -3.24 -5.12 0.35
CA SER A 110 -3.79 -4.16 -0.60
C SER A 110 -3.02 -2.86 -0.44
N ILE A 111 -2.24 -2.50 -1.45
CA ILE A 111 -1.39 -1.32 -1.44
C ILE A 111 -1.98 -0.29 -2.40
N PRO A 112 -2.46 0.87 -1.92
CA PRO A 112 -2.89 1.95 -2.79
C PRO A 112 -1.73 2.47 -3.65
N PHE A 113 -1.98 2.78 -4.92
CA PHE A 113 -0.91 3.24 -5.83
C PHE A 113 -0.31 4.58 -5.43
N TRP A 114 -1.06 5.45 -4.75
CA TRP A 114 -0.51 6.71 -4.22
C TRP A 114 0.61 6.43 -3.20
N LEU A 115 0.47 5.38 -2.39
CA LEU A 115 1.47 5.00 -1.40
C LEU A 115 2.72 4.45 -2.06
N LEU A 116 2.56 3.61 -3.10
CA LEU A 116 3.67 3.15 -3.94
C LEU A 116 4.40 4.33 -4.59
N ARG A 117 3.68 5.39 -4.98
CA ARG A 117 4.25 6.60 -5.59
C ARG A 117 5.05 7.47 -4.62
N MET A 118 4.79 7.36 -3.31
CA MET A 118 5.55 8.06 -2.27
C MET A 118 6.71 7.24 -1.72
N ALA A 119 6.73 5.92 -1.96
CA ALA A 119 7.86 5.09 -1.55
C ALA A 119 9.12 5.58 -2.26
N PRO A 120 10.24 5.81 -1.54
CA PRO A 120 11.49 6.21 -2.17
C PRO A 120 11.84 5.19 -3.24
N SER A 121 12.21 5.65 -4.44
CA SER A 121 12.42 4.87 -5.67
C SER A 121 13.59 3.88 -5.63
N ARG A 122 14.03 3.46 -4.44
CA ARG A 122 14.93 2.33 -4.25
C ARG A 122 14.13 1.07 -4.52
N HIS A 123 14.19 0.63 -5.78
CA HIS A 123 13.87 -0.70 -6.28
C HIS A 123 12.86 -1.49 -5.41
N VAL A 124 11.59 -1.51 -5.83
CA VAL A 124 10.68 -2.57 -5.37
C VAL A 124 11.22 -3.89 -5.96
N SER A 125 12.21 -4.46 -5.29
CA SER A 125 12.72 -5.79 -5.60
C SER A 125 11.70 -6.77 -5.05
N PHE A 126 10.96 -7.40 -5.96
CA PHE A 126 10.24 -8.66 -5.70
C PHE A 126 11.23 -9.84 -5.46
N LEU A 127 12.52 -9.52 -5.50
CA LEU A 127 13.70 -10.36 -5.43
C LEU A 127 14.37 -10.17 -4.07
N ASN A 128 13.85 -10.79 -3.01
CA ASN A 128 14.66 -11.34 -1.93
C ASN A 128 13.74 -12.08 -0.94
N ASP A 129 13.40 -13.32 -1.26
CA ASP A 129 13.04 -14.29 -0.23
C ASP A 129 13.95 -15.51 -0.43
N SER A 130 15.20 -15.35 0.02
CA SER A 130 16.14 -16.44 0.15
C SER A 130 15.94 -17.07 1.53
N GLY A 131 15.08 -18.09 1.57
CA GLY A 131 14.87 -18.97 2.72
C GLY A 131 13.50 -19.57 2.74
#